data_AF-A0A3D2IPL8-F1
#
_entry.id   AF-A0A3D2IPL8-F1
#
_cell.length_a   1.000
_cell.length_b   1.000
_cell.length_c   1.000
_cell.angle_alpha   90.00
_cell.angle_beta   90.00
_cell.angle_gamma   90.00
#
_symmetry.space_group_name_H-M   'P 1'
#
loop_
_entity.id
_entity.type
_entity.pdbx_description
1 polymer ?
#
loop_
_entity_poly.entity_id
_entity_poly.type
_entity_poly.pdbx_seq_one_letter_code
_entity_poly.pdbx_strand_id
1 'polypeptide(L)'
;MSVMNQIDSSYERDELTGLLSMDGIIQYLQNGYSGKCKYGCMVYMSIPMFKTLNVRYGYEHGNRFLRAVADGVLEILPCAYAARESSHHFVFMIPGMEVDQVKEGLHKLQNQVNHIPRGDRISLKAGIAHCSSPPDPFETMDRARQACFYAERHKESFQVFDEQVSKELRFQQYLVSNFDEALERGDIQPFYQPEVRVLTGECCGYEALARWIDQRYGMISPGIFIPLFEQEALVHKLDMHIIRMVCKDLRYAIDHAWQVVPVSVNLSRVDFRMIDVIREIEKCREDY
;
A
#
# COMPACT_ATOMS: atom_id res chain seq x y z
N MET A 1 -20.24 31.21 0.28
CA MET A 1 -20.38 30.58 1.62
C MET A 1 -20.07 29.10 1.44
N SER A 2 -19.08 28.54 2.15
CA SER A 2 -18.75 27.11 2.01
C SER A 2 -19.89 26.26 2.57
N VAL A 3 -20.05 25.04 2.04
CA VAL A 3 -21.06 24.08 2.52
C VAL A 3 -20.83 23.73 4.00
N MET A 4 -19.58 23.83 4.48
CA MET A 4 -19.20 23.65 5.88
C MET A 4 -19.92 24.60 6.86
N ASN A 5 -20.28 25.81 6.40
CA ASN A 5 -21.04 26.79 7.19
C ASN A 5 -22.53 26.49 7.26
N GLN A 6 -23.03 25.51 6.49
CA GLN A 6 -24.42 25.02 6.54
C GLN A 6 -24.57 23.72 7.34
N ILE A 7 -23.46 23.15 7.81
CA ILE A 7 -23.45 21.96 8.67
C ILE A 7 -23.80 22.42 10.09
N ASP A 8 -24.85 21.83 10.67
CA ASP A 8 -25.32 22.13 12.02
C ASP A 8 -24.17 22.07 13.05
N SER A 9 -24.15 23.01 13.98
CA SER A 9 -23.22 23.07 15.11
C SER A 9 -23.31 21.85 16.03
N SER A 10 -24.35 21.02 15.89
CA SER A 10 -24.55 19.78 16.66
C SER A 10 -23.58 18.65 16.29
N TYR A 11 -22.94 18.70 15.12
CA TYR A 11 -21.97 17.68 14.71
C TYR A 11 -20.58 17.91 15.33
N GLU A 12 -19.96 16.84 15.82
CA GLU A 12 -18.64 16.88 16.43
C GLU A 12 -17.54 17.27 15.43
N ARG A 13 -16.55 18.02 15.92
CA ARG A 13 -15.47 18.62 15.13
C ARG A 13 -14.10 18.31 15.72
N ASP A 14 -13.10 18.19 14.85
CA ASP A 14 -11.69 18.09 15.23
C ASP A 14 -11.20 19.45 15.75
N GLU A 15 -10.73 19.48 17.00
CA GLU A 15 -10.31 20.72 17.67
C GLU A 15 -9.14 21.43 16.97
N LEU A 16 -8.29 20.68 16.26
CA LEU A 16 -7.11 21.24 15.62
C LEU A 16 -7.44 21.97 14.31
N THR A 17 -8.26 21.35 13.46
CA THR A 17 -8.55 21.78 12.08
C THR A 17 -9.91 22.44 11.93
N GLY A 18 -10.83 22.27 12.87
CA GLY A 18 -12.21 22.77 12.77
C GLY A 18 -13.09 21.99 11.77
N LEU A 19 -12.52 20.97 11.10
CA LEU A 19 -13.26 20.02 10.28
C LEU A 19 -14.15 19.13 11.13
N LEU A 20 -15.03 18.35 10.49
CA LEU A 20 -15.78 17.32 11.21
C LEU A 20 -14.84 16.27 11.80
N SER A 21 -15.22 15.69 12.94
CA SER A 21 -14.67 14.42 13.39
C SER A 21 -15.21 13.28 12.53
N MET A 22 -14.69 12.07 12.69
CA MET A 22 -15.30 10.88 12.07
C MET A 22 -16.75 10.68 12.51
N ASP A 23 -17.03 10.85 13.79
CA ASP A 23 -18.38 10.71 14.31
C ASP A 23 -19.30 11.78 13.73
N GLY A 24 -18.80 13.02 13.60
CA GLY A 24 -19.51 14.12 12.95
C GLY A 24 -19.86 13.84 11.49
N ILE A 25 -18.91 13.35 10.68
CA ILE A 25 -19.19 13.03 9.26
C ILE A 25 -20.06 11.78 9.12
N ILE A 26 -19.91 10.78 9.99
CA ILE A 26 -20.76 9.58 9.99
C ILE A 26 -22.20 9.96 10.30
N GLN A 27 -22.45 10.74 11.36
CA GLN A 27 -23.79 11.20 11.70
C GLN A 27 -24.38 12.05 10.57
N TYR A 28 -23.58 12.93 9.95
CA TYR A 28 -24.02 13.72 8.81
C TYR A 28 -24.40 12.82 7.62
N LEU A 29 -23.56 11.83 7.29
CA LEU A 29 -23.81 10.87 6.22
C LEU A 29 -25.06 10.05 6.53
N GLN A 30 -25.30 9.63 7.77
CA GLN A 30 -26.50 8.87 8.15
C GLN A 30 -27.79 9.72 8.11
N ASN A 31 -27.73 10.98 8.54
CA ASN A 31 -28.90 11.86 8.68
C ASN A 31 -29.25 12.63 7.39
N GLY A 32 -28.26 12.94 6.55
CA GLY A 32 -28.37 13.82 5.39
C GLY A 32 -28.18 13.14 4.03
N TYR A 33 -27.86 11.84 4.00
CA TYR A 33 -27.57 11.13 2.74
C TYR A 33 -28.72 11.08 1.75
N SER A 34 -29.96 11.26 2.21
CA SER A 34 -31.15 11.00 1.41
C SER A 34 -31.35 12.09 0.34
N GLY A 35 -30.66 11.93 -0.80
CA GLY A 35 -31.05 12.51 -2.08
C GLY A 35 -29.99 13.33 -2.83
N LYS A 36 -29.10 14.06 -2.14
CA LYS A 36 -28.16 15.00 -2.79
C LYS A 36 -26.83 14.38 -3.25
N CYS A 37 -26.49 13.19 -2.76
CA CYS A 37 -25.18 12.55 -2.99
C CYS A 37 -25.25 11.29 -3.87
N LYS A 38 -26.30 11.16 -4.69
CA LYS A 38 -26.38 10.08 -5.71
C LYS A 38 -25.28 10.16 -6.77
N TYR A 39 -24.66 11.32 -6.90
CA TYR A 39 -23.60 11.64 -7.85
C TYR A 39 -22.52 12.43 -7.11
N GLY A 40 -21.27 12.00 -7.18
CA GLY A 40 -20.16 12.62 -6.46
C GLY A 40 -19.04 11.62 -6.15
N CYS A 41 -18.05 12.09 -5.41
CA CYS A 41 -16.88 11.29 -5.05
C CYS A 41 -16.64 11.31 -3.54
N MET A 42 -16.15 10.20 -3.02
CA MET A 42 -15.49 10.14 -1.72
C MET A 42 -13.99 10.12 -1.91
N VAL A 43 -13.27 10.87 -1.09
CA VAL A 43 -11.82 10.97 -1.14
C VAL A 43 -11.26 10.64 0.23
N TYR A 44 -10.29 9.74 0.27
CA TYR A 44 -9.47 9.49 1.44
C TYR A 44 -8.08 10.02 1.15
N MET A 45 -7.56 10.89 2.00
CA MET A 45 -6.25 11.51 1.81
C MET A 45 -5.33 11.22 2.99
N SER A 46 -4.06 11.01 2.69
CA SER A 46 -2.99 10.94 3.67
C SER A 46 -1.89 11.94 3.33
N ILE A 47 -1.13 12.32 4.36
CA ILE A 47 0.12 13.05 4.25
C ILE A 47 1.26 12.10 4.64
N PRO A 48 1.85 11.36 3.68
CA PRO A 48 3.00 10.50 3.95
C PRO A 48 4.12 11.25 4.65
N MET A 49 4.85 10.55 5.51
CA MET A 49 6.00 11.10 6.24
C MET A 49 5.65 12.29 7.17
N PHE A 50 4.38 12.49 7.53
CA PHE A 50 3.99 13.54 8.49
C PHE A 50 4.72 13.42 9.84
N LYS A 51 5.00 12.19 10.29
CA LYS A 51 5.85 11.96 11.47
C LYS A 51 7.25 12.55 11.29
N THR A 52 7.85 12.39 10.11
CA THR A 52 9.17 12.97 9.77
C THR A 52 9.12 14.49 9.78
N LEU A 53 8.03 15.09 9.30
CA LEU A 53 7.81 16.53 9.38
C LEU A 53 7.78 17.01 10.84
N ASN A 54 7.04 16.32 11.71
CA ASN A 54 6.99 16.63 13.14
C ASN A 54 8.37 16.50 13.82
N VAL A 55 9.11 15.44 13.51
CA VAL A 55 10.47 15.24 14.05
C VAL A 55 11.41 16.36 13.61
N ARG A 56 11.29 16.83 12.37
CA ARG A 56 12.21 17.81 11.80
C ARG A 56 11.90 19.25 12.21
N TYR A 57 10.62 19.61 12.32
CA TYR A 57 10.19 21.00 12.49
C TYR A 57 9.32 21.26 13.72
N GLY A 58 9.04 20.22 14.52
CA GLY A 58 8.23 20.28 15.73
C GLY A 58 6.72 20.13 15.48
N TYR A 59 6.01 19.72 16.52
CA TYR A 59 4.55 19.49 16.47
C TYR A 59 3.75 20.74 16.09
N GLU A 60 4.15 21.92 16.56
CA GLU A 60 3.46 23.17 16.20
C GLU A 60 3.52 23.47 14.69
N HIS A 61 4.62 23.10 14.04
CA HIS A 61 4.72 23.21 12.58
C HIS A 61 3.79 22.22 11.88
N GLY A 62 3.76 20.96 12.33
CA GLY A 62 2.81 19.97 11.84
C GLY A 62 1.35 20.36 12.03
N ASN A 63 1.02 20.94 13.18
CA ASN A 63 -0.31 21.46 13.47
C ASN A 63 -0.72 22.57 12.50
N ARG A 64 0.18 23.53 12.20
CA ARG A 64 -0.07 24.55 11.17
C ARG A 64 -0.23 23.94 9.79
N PHE A 65 0.55 22.91 9.46
CA PHE A 65 0.44 22.22 8.18
C PHE A 65 -0.91 21.54 8.02
N LEU A 66 -1.40 20.83 9.05
CA LEU A 66 -2.72 20.18 9.03
C LEU A 66 -3.85 21.20 8.86
N ARG A 67 -3.78 22.35 9.53
CA ARG A 67 -4.75 23.44 9.34
C ARG A 67 -4.72 23.98 7.92
N ALA A 68 -3.55 24.22 7.36
CA ALA A 68 -3.42 24.70 5.99
C ALA A 68 -3.97 23.71 4.95
N VAL A 69 -3.81 22.40 5.17
CA VAL A 69 -4.45 21.37 4.33
C VAL A 69 -5.97 21.44 4.46
N ALA A 70 -6.50 21.53 5.68
CA ALA A 70 -7.93 21.65 5.93
C ALA A 70 -8.53 22.90 5.26
N ASP A 71 -7.90 24.06 5.44
CA ASP A 71 -8.33 25.33 4.86
C ASP A 71 -8.26 25.29 3.33
N GLY A 72 -7.16 24.77 2.76
CA GLY A 72 -6.99 24.64 1.31
C GLY A 72 -8.02 23.72 0.66
N VAL A 73 -8.43 22.64 1.34
CA VAL A 73 -9.51 21.77 0.84
C VAL A 73 -10.82 22.54 0.77
N LEU A 74 -11.19 23.28 1.83
CA LEU A 74 -12.44 24.04 1.85
C LEU A 74 -12.44 25.21 0.86
N GLU A 75 -11.28 25.77 0.55
CA GLU A 75 -11.10 26.80 -0.47
C GLU A 75 -11.28 26.25 -1.89
N ILE A 76 -10.61 25.13 -2.20
CA ILE A 76 -10.56 24.55 -3.55
C ILE A 76 -11.80 23.72 -3.87
N LEU A 77 -12.34 23.02 -2.86
CA LEU A 77 -13.49 22.14 -2.96
C LEU A 77 -14.60 22.65 -2.01
N PRO A 78 -15.23 23.79 -2.30
CA PRO A 78 -16.16 24.45 -1.39
C PRO A 78 -17.45 23.68 -1.11
N CYS A 79 -17.75 22.66 -1.92
CA CYS A 79 -18.85 21.72 -1.72
C CYS A 79 -18.47 20.48 -0.88
N ALA A 80 -17.20 20.32 -0.52
CA ALA A 80 -16.73 19.16 0.23
C ALA A 80 -17.24 19.18 1.68
N TYR A 81 -17.78 18.05 2.11
CA TYR A 81 -17.92 17.71 3.52
C TYR A 81 -16.63 17.06 3.97
N ALA A 82 -15.85 17.78 4.77
CA ALA A 82 -14.51 17.40 5.15
C ALA A 82 -14.44 16.95 6.60
N ALA A 83 -13.74 15.85 6.84
CA ALA A 83 -13.43 15.35 8.16
C ALA A 83 -11.95 15.04 8.29
N ARG A 84 -11.44 15.14 9.50
CA ARG A 84 -10.13 14.60 9.85
C ARG A 84 -10.34 13.30 10.60
N GLU A 85 -9.83 12.20 10.05
CA GLU A 85 -10.02 10.89 10.68
C GLU A 85 -9.11 10.73 11.89
N SER A 86 -7.81 10.88 11.66
CA SER A 86 -6.79 10.67 12.68
C SER A 86 -5.47 11.22 12.17
N SER A 87 -4.58 11.63 13.08
CA SER A 87 -3.18 11.99 12.77
C SER A 87 -3.02 12.90 11.53
N HIS A 88 -2.82 12.31 10.36
CA HIS A 88 -2.54 12.94 9.07
C HIS A 88 -3.47 12.46 7.94
N HIS A 89 -4.60 11.84 8.31
CA HIS A 89 -5.61 11.32 7.41
C HIS A 89 -6.86 12.21 7.40
N PHE A 90 -7.40 12.42 6.20
CA PHE A 90 -8.59 13.21 5.96
C PHE A 90 -9.56 12.44 5.07
N VAL A 91 -10.85 12.69 5.28
CA VAL A 91 -11.93 12.12 4.49
C VAL A 91 -12.77 13.26 3.95
N PHE A 92 -13.07 13.23 2.66
CA PHE A 92 -13.88 14.23 1.99
C PHE A 92 -15.01 13.56 1.22
N MET A 93 -16.25 14.03 1.42
CA MET A 93 -17.36 13.70 0.54
C MET A 93 -17.67 14.91 -0.32
N ILE A 94 -17.63 14.75 -1.64
CA ILE A 94 -17.71 15.83 -2.62
C ILE A 94 -18.91 15.58 -3.53
N PRO A 95 -20.08 16.14 -3.22
CA PRO A 95 -21.29 15.94 -4.03
C PRO A 95 -21.19 16.65 -5.38
N GLY A 96 -21.74 16.02 -6.41
CA GLY A 96 -21.95 16.63 -7.72
C GLY A 96 -20.68 16.91 -8.52
N MET A 97 -19.53 16.40 -8.08
CA MET A 97 -18.26 16.49 -8.82
C MET A 97 -17.86 15.13 -9.37
N GLU A 98 -17.45 15.13 -10.62
CA GLU A 98 -16.85 13.99 -11.29
C GLU A 98 -15.38 13.80 -10.86
N VAL A 99 -14.87 12.58 -11.04
CA VAL A 99 -13.52 12.18 -10.62
C VAL A 99 -12.44 13.11 -11.16
N ASP A 100 -12.53 13.54 -12.42
CA ASP A 100 -11.53 14.41 -13.04
C ASP A 100 -11.50 15.81 -12.41
N GLN A 101 -12.67 16.35 -12.04
CA GLN A 101 -12.77 17.64 -11.35
C GLN A 101 -12.18 17.55 -9.94
N VAL A 102 -12.42 16.43 -9.25
CA VAL A 102 -11.83 16.16 -7.93
C VAL A 102 -10.31 16.06 -8.04
N LYS A 103 -9.77 15.32 -9.03
CA LYS A 103 -8.33 15.24 -9.28
C LYS A 103 -7.72 16.61 -9.55
N GLU A 104 -8.35 17.44 -10.37
CA GLU A 104 -7.87 18.80 -10.62
C GLU A 104 -7.80 19.62 -9.33
N GLY A 105 -8.82 19.54 -8.48
CA GLY A 105 -8.82 20.16 -7.15
C GLY A 105 -7.68 19.66 -6.26
N LEU A 106 -7.45 18.35 -6.22
CA LEU A 106 -6.35 17.76 -5.44
C LEU A 106 -4.97 18.19 -5.95
N HIS A 107 -4.78 18.36 -7.27
CA HIS A 107 -3.55 18.93 -7.82
C HIS A 107 -3.34 20.39 -7.41
N LYS A 108 -4.39 21.20 -7.39
CA LYS A 108 -4.33 22.59 -6.88
C LYS A 108 -3.93 22.60 -5.40
N LEU A 109 -4.53 21.71 -4.60
CA LEU A 109 -4.22 21.59 -3.18
C LEU A 109 -2.77 21.16 -2.95
N GLN A 110 -2.30 20.15 -3.68
CA GLN A 110 -0.92 19.70 -3.64
C GLN A 110 0.05 20.85 -3.94
N ASN A 111 -0.27 21.70 -4.92
CA ASN A 111 0.54 22.86 -5.25
C ASN A 111 0.51 23.89 -4.11
N GLN A 112 -0.67 24.26 -3.59
CA GLN A 112 -0.81 25.21 -2.48
C GLN A 112 -0.01 24.76 -1.24
N VAL A 113 -0.10 23.48 -0.89
CA VAL A 113 0.59 22.88 0.25
C VAL A 113 2.11 22.89 0.09
N ASN A 114 2.62 22.71 -1.13
CA ASN A 114 4.04 22.80 -1.42
C ASN A 114 4.61 24.23 -1.32
N HIS A 115 3.77 25.26 -1.29
CA HIS A 115 4.20 26.65 -1.06
C HIS A 115 4.26 27.01 0.43
N ILE A 116 3.82 26.11 1.33
CA ILE A 116 3.94 26.33 2.78
C ILE A 116 5.43 26.30 3.14
N PRO A 117 5.97 27.33 3.81
CA PRO A 117 7.38 27.35 4.20
C PRO A 117 7.76 26.10 5.00
N ARG A 118 8.85 25.42 4.61
CA ARG A 118 9.31 24.14 5.19
C ARG A 118 8.38 22.94 4.93
N GLY A 119 7.37 23.10 4.10
CA GLY A 119 6.56 22.03 3.52
C GLY A 119 7.21 21.35 2.31
N ASP A 120 8.45 21.72 1.97
CA ASP A 120 9.10 21.34 0.72
C ASP A 120 9.09 19.83 0.48
N ARG A 121 8.40 19.43 -0.59
CA ARG A 121 8.28 18.07 -1.17
C ARG A 121 7.35 17.09 -0.46
N ILE A 122 6.34 17.59 0.27
CA ILE A 122 5.30 16.70 0.80
C ILE A 122 4.35 16.31 -0.34
N SER A 123 4.42 15.06 -0.76
CA SER A 123 3.46 14.49 -1.72
C SER A 123 2.24 14.03 -0.94
N LEU A 124 1.15 14.78 -1.03
CA LEU A 124 -0.17 14.32 -0.61
C LEU A 124 -0.52 13.05 -1.40
N LYS A 125 -1.16 12.10 -0.73
CA LYS A 125 -1.67 10.89 -1.35
C LYS A 125 -3.17 10.84 -1.17
N ALA A 126 -3.91 10.48 -2.22
CA ALA A 126 -5.35 10.38 -2.11
C ALA A 126 -5.90 9.22 -2.93
N GLY A 127 -6.89 8.55 -2.38
CA GLY A 127 -7.76 7.61 -3.08
C GLY A 127 -9.12 8.22 -3.31
N ILE A 128 -9.70 7.98 -4.48
CA ILE A 128 -10.97 8.56 -4.93
C ILE A 128 -11.91 7.41 -5.28
N ALA A 129 -13.10 7.37 -4.69
CA ALA A 129 -14.15 6.41 -5.04
C ALA A 129 -15.41 7.15 -5.49
N HIS A 130 -16.01 6.71 -6.60
CA HIS A 130 -17.29 7.25 -7.05
C HIS A 130 -18.41 6.76 -6.13
N CYS A 131 -19.31 7.65 -5.70
CA CYS A 131 -20.49 7.29 -4.93
C CYS A 131 -21.45 6.48 -5.83
N SER A 132 -21.79 5.25 -5.43
CA SER A 132 -22.70 4.39 -6.21
C SER A 132 -24.18 4.69 -5.92
N SER A 133 -25.12 4.08 -6.63
CA SER A 133 -26.56 4.19 -6.32
C SER A 133 -27.18 2.79 -6.17
N PRO A 134 -27.73 2.43 -5.00
CA PRO A 134 -27.76 3.22 -3.76
C PRO A 134 -26.35 3.33 -3.16
N PRO A 135 -25.97 4.50 -2.62
CA PRO A 135 -24.65 4.63 -2.05
C PRO A 135 -24.65 4.03 -0.64
N ASP A 136 -23.70 3.14 -0.35
CA ASP A 136 -23.24 2.88 1.02
C ASP A 136 -22.03 3.81 1.26
N PRO A 137 -22.18 4.85 2.11
CA PRO A 137 -21.08 5.77 2.39
C PRO A 137 -19.88 5.08 3.05
N PHE A 138 -20.10 4.04 3.86
CA PHE A 138 -19.01 3.33 4.52
C PHE A 138 -18.24 2.45 3.54
N GLU A 139 -18.95 1.74 2.66
CA GLU A 139 -18.30 0.96 1.59
C GLU A 139 -17.53 1.89 0.64
N THR A 140 -18.11 3.03 0.27
CA THR A 140 -17.46 4.02 -0.62
C THR A 140 -16.22 4.62 0.06
N MET A 141 -16.28 4.88 1.37
CA MET A 141 -15.14 5.35 2.15
C MET A 141 -14.01 4.33 2.19
N ASP A 142 -14.34 3.06 2.41
CA ASP A 142 -13.36 1.98 2.43
C ASP A 142 -12.69 1.81 1.05
N ARG A 143 -13.45 1.88 -0.04
CA ARG A 143 -12.90 1.89 -1.40
C ARG A 143 -11.94 3.06 -1.62
N ALA A 144 -12.30 4.28 -1.17
CA ALA A 144 -11.42 5.44 -1.26
C ALA A 144 -10.14 5.24 -0.42
N ARG A 145 -10.25 4.68 0.79
CA ARG A 145 -9.10 4.33 1.64
C ARG A 145 -8.18 3.31 0.97
N GLN A 146 -8.74 2.23 0.42
CA GLN A 146 -8.00 1.21 -0.32
C GLN A 146 -7.23 1.82 -1.50
N ALA A 147 -7.87 2.70 -2.28
CA ALA A 147 -7.19 3.42 -3.35
C ALA A 147 -6.08 4.35 -2.84
N CYS A 148 -6.24 4.99 -1.68
CA CYS A 148 -5.19 5.85 -1.10
C CYS A 148 -3.94 5.03 -0.75
N PHE A 149 -4.12 3.89 -0.08
CA PHE A 149 -3.01 2.99 0.24
C PHE A 149 -2.39 2.38 -1.01
N TYR A 150 -3.19 2.08 -2.03
CA TYR A 150 -2.68 1.69 -3.33
C TYR A 150 -1.78 2.78 -3.93
N ALA A 151 -2.20 4.05 -3.92
CA ALA A 151 -1.40 5.17 -4.38
C ALA A 151 -0.08 5.32 -3.61
N GLU A 152 -0.12 5.16 -2.28
CA GLU A 152 1.09 5.17 -1.45
C GLU A 152 2.09 4.08 -1.85
N ARG A 153 1.61 2.84 -2.03
CA ARG A 153 2.44 1.68 -2.41
C ARG A 153 3.05 1.84 -3.80
N HIS A 154 2.29 2.34 -4.76
CA HIS A 154 2.72 2.54 -6.15
C HIS A 154 3.40 3.89 -6.41
N LYS A 155 3.58 4.70 -5.36
CA LYS A 155 4.16 6.05 -5.41
C LYS A 155 3.37 7.05 -6.27
N GLU A 156 2.14 6.70 -6.65
CA GLU A 156 1.20 7.58 -7.35
C GLU A 156 0.68 8.67 -6.42
N SER A 157 0.41 9.87 -6.92
CA SER A 157 -0.16 10.94 -6.07
C SER A 157 -1.62 10.66 -5.76
N PHE A 158 -2.44 10.38 -6.78
CA PHE A 158 -3.87 10.17 -6.62
C PHE A 158 -4.32 8.94 -7.39
N GLN A 159 -5.08 8.05 -6.74
CA GLN A 159 -5.58 6.83 -7.34
C GLN A 159 -7.11 6.81 -7.32
N VAL A 160 -7.72 6.37 -8.40
CA VAL A 160 -9.16 6.10 -8.45
C VAL A 160 -9.39 4.64 -8.13
N PHE A 161 -10.38 4.35 -7.29
CA PHE A 161 -10.85 3.01 -7.06
C PHE A 161 -11.71 2.57 -8.25
N ASP A 162 -11.12 1.74 -9.11
CA ASP A 162 -11.78 1.13 -10.26
C ASP A 162 -11.70 -0.40 -10.19
N GLU A 163 -12.25 -1.07 -11.20
CA GLU A 163 -12.25 -2.53 -11.26
C GLU A 163 -10.83 -3.12 -11.36
N GLN A 164 -9.87 -2.39 -11.93
CA GLN A 164 -8.48 -2.84 -12.02
C GLN A 164 -7.82 -2.83 -10.64
N VAL A 165 -7.91 -1.71 -9.92
CA VAL A 165 -7.40 -1.60 -8.53
C VAL A 165 -8.08 -2.65 -7.64
N SER A 166 -9.39 -2.82 -7.76
CA SER A 166 -10.14 -3.82 -7.00
C SER A 166 -9.66 -5.25 -7.28
N LYS A 167 -9.45 -5.60 -8.55
CA LYS A 167 -8.90 -6.92 -8.93
C LYS A 167 -7.51 -7.14 -8.37
N GLU A 168 -6.64 -6.14 -8.45
CA GLU A 168 -5.27 -6.24 -7.97
C GLU A 168 -5.21 -6.40 -6.45
N LEU A 169 -5.97 -5.61 -5.70
CA LEU A 169 -6.04 -5.72 -4.24
C LEU A 169 -6.58 -7.09 -3.80
N ARG A 170 -7.64 -7.60 -4.46
CA ARG A 170 -8.15 -8.95 -4.20
C ARG A 170 -7.11 -10.03 -4.49
N PHE A 171 -6.32 -9.85 -5.55
CA PHE A 171 -5.25 -10.78 -5.88
C PHE A 171 -4.13 -10.73 -4.84
N GLN A 172 -3.68 -9.54 -4.42
CA GLN A 172 -2.68 -9.39 -3.36
C GLN A 172 -3.16 -10.03 -2.04
N GLN A 173 -4.41 -9.81 -1.65
CA GLN A 173 -5.01 -10.45 -0.46
C GLN A 173 -5.03 -11.98 -0.59
N TYR A 174 -5.34 -12.49 -1.78
CA TYR A 174 -5.26 -13.93 -2.05
C TYR A 174 -3.84 -14.45 -1.85
N LEU A 175 -2.81 -13.79 -2.38
CA LEU A 175 -1.42 -14.20 -2.21
C LEU A 175 -1.03 -14.24 -0.73
N VAL A 176 -1.29 -13.18 0.01
CA VAL A 176 -0.96 -13.11 1.45
C VAL A 176 -1.67 -14.21 2.23
N SER A 177 -2.95 -14.44 1.95
CA SER A 177 -3.77 -15.40 2.71
C SER A 177 -3.43 -16.86 2.40
N ASN A 178 -2.95 -17.17 1.18
CA ASN A 178 -2.62 -18.54 0.76
C ASN A 178 -1.12 -18.84 0.87
N PHE A 179 -0.30 -17.88 1.29
CA PHE A 179 1.15 -18.01 1.27
C PHE A 179 1.66 -19.18 2.11
N ASP A 180 1.25 -19.28 3.37
CA ASP A 180 1.73 -20.34 4.27
C ASP A 180 1.31 -21.73 3.75
N GLU A 181 0.07 -21.89 3.26
CA GLU A 181 -0.38 -23.15 2.63
C GLU A 181 0.40 -23.48 1.35
N ALA A 182 0.71 -22.47 0.52
CA ALA A 182 1.46 -22.67 -0.72
C ALA A 182 2.90 -23.15 -0.45
N LEU A 183 3.53 -22.69 0.64
CA LEU A 183 4.82 -23.20 1.08
C LEU A 183 4.73 -24.68 1.48
N GLU A 184 3.70 -25.05 2.26
CA GLU A 184 3.49 -26.44 2.72
C GLU A 184 3.18 -27.41 1.59
N ARG A 185 2.40 -26.97 0.58
CA ARG A 185 2.04 -27.78 -0.59
C ARG A 185 3.18 -27.95 -1.59
N GLY A 186 4.26 -27.17 -1.45
CA GLY A 186 5.36 -27.15 -2.42
C GLY A 186 5.01 -26.40 -3.72
N ASP A 187 3.99 -25.55 -3.70
CA ASP A 187 3.59 -24.73 -4.84
C ASP A 187 4.64 -23.63 -5.13
N ILE A 188 5.45 -23.27 -4.13
CA ILE A 188 6.58 -22.36 -4.24
C ILE A 188 7.88 -23.15 -4.20
N GLN A 189 8.67 -23.05 -5.27
CA GLN A 189 9.89 -23.84 -5.48
C GLN A 189 11.00 -23.05 -6.20
N PRO A 190 12.27 -23.48 -6.10
CA PRO A 190 13.36 -22.83 -6.82
C PRO A 190 13.43 -23.35 -8.25
N PHE A 191 13.56 -22.43 -9.21
CA PHE A 191 13.99 -22.75 -10.57
C PHE A 191 15.45 -22.32 -10.70
N TYR A 192 16.27 -23.16 -11.34
CA TYR A 192 17.71 -22.94 -11.44
C TYR A 192 18.09 -22.37 -12.79
N GLN A 193 18.58 -21.13 -12.81
CA GLN A 193 19.14 -20.52 -14.01
C GLN A 193 20.66 -20.78 -14.06
N PRO A 194 21.20 -21.44 -15.10
CA PRO A 194 22.62 -21.76 -15.17
C PRO A 194 23.48 -20.51 -15.38
N GLU A 195 24.58 -20.44 -14.64
CA GLU A 195 25.68 -19.51 -14.84
C GLU A 195 26.81 -20.24 -15.58
N VAL A 196 27.21 -19.73 -16.75
CA VAL A 196 28.16 -20.42 -17.64
C VAL A 196 29.45 -19.63 -17.76
N ARG A 197 30.59 -20.31 -17.56
CA ARG A 197 31.92 -19.73 -17.75
C ARG A 197 32.17 -19.51 -19.25
N VAL A 198 32.23 -18.24 -19.67
CA VAL A 198 32.39 -17.85 -21.09
C VAL A 198 33.57 -18.53 -21.79
N LEU A 199 34.69 -18.70 -21.09
CA LEU A 199 35.91 -19.26 -21.68
C LEU A 199 35.85 -20.78 -21.91
N THR A 200 35.13 -21.53 -21.08
CA THR A 200 35.10 -23.00 -21.14
C THR A 200 33.75 -23.55 -21.63
N GLY A 201 32.70 -22.74 -21.60
CA GLY A 201 31.33 -23.18 -21.86
C GLY A 201 30.74 -24.07 -20.76
N GLU A 202 31.45 -24.24 -19.64
CA GLU A 202 31.01 -25.10 -18.55
C GLU A 202 30.09 -24.34 -17.59
N CYS A 203 29.08 -25.05 -17.08
CA CYS A 203 28.25 -24.55 -15.99
C CYS A 203 29.12 -24.40 -14.74
N CYS A 204 29.19 -23.18 -14.19
CA CYS A 204 29.98 -22.87 -13.01
C CYS A 204 29.13 -22.50 -11.79
N GLY A 205 27.81 -22.41 -11.94
CA GLY A 205 26.88 -22.13 -10.86
C GLY A 205 25.44 -22.10 -11.34
N TYR A 206 24.52 -21.92 -10.41
CA TYR A 206 23.12 -21.62 -10.71
C TYR A 206 22.63 -20.46 -9.86
N GLU A 207 21.72 -19.65 -10.39
CA GLU A 207 20.89 -18.76 -9.59
C GLU A 207 19.56 -19.45 -9.29
N ALA A 208 19.22 -19.56 -8.00
CA ALA A 208 17.92 -20.05 -7.55
C ALA A 208 16.89 -18.91 -7.60
N LEU A 209 15.89 -19.07 -8.45
CA LEU A 209 14.82 -18.10 -8.66
C LEU A 209 13.49 -18.68 -8.18
N ALA A 210 12.87 -18.01 -7.22
CA ALA A 210 11.56 -18.41 -6.71
C ALA A 210 10.51 -18.44 -7.83
N ARG A 211 9.72 -19.51 -7.88
CA ARG A 211 8.53 -19.65 -8.73
C ARG A 211 7.37 -20.14 -7.90
N TRP A 212 6.25 -19.44 -8.01
CA TRP A 212 4.99 -19.87 -7.42
C TRP A 212 4.07 -20.39 -8.51
N ILE A 213 3.80 -21.70 -8.48
CA ILE A 213 2.88 -22.39 -9.38
C ILE A 213 1.57 -22.59 -8.64
N ASP A 214 0.67 -21.63 -8.78
CA ASP A 214 -0.63 -21.65 -8.14
C ASP A 214 -1.66 -22.43 -8.94
N GLN A 215 -2.52 -23.19 -8.26
CA GLN A 215 -3.54 -24.02 -8.92
C GLN A 215 -4.61 -23.20 -9.66
N ARG A 216 -4.89 -21.98 -9.19
CA ARG A 216 -5.93 -21.11 -9.74
C ARG A 216 -5.38 -20.11 -10.75
N TYR A 217 -4.20 -19.54 -10.47
CA TYR A 217 -3.61 -18.45 -11.26
C TYR A 217 -2.44 -18.88 -12.15
N GLY A 218 -2.02 -20.14 -12.09
CA GLY A 218 -0.87 -20.65 -12.83
C GLY A 218 0.44 -20.09 -12.26
N MET A 219 1.42 -19.85 -13.14
CA MET A 219 2.72 -19.31 -12.71
C MET A 219 2.59 -17.82 -12.35
N ILE A 220 2.77 -17.51 -11.06
CA ILE A 220 2.74 -16.15 -10.54
C ILE A 220 4.15 -15.57 -10.59
N SER A 221 4.28 -14.36 -11.15
CA SER A 221 5.57 -13.70 -11.30
C SER A 221 6.18 -13.31 -9.94
N PRO A 222 7.48 -13.56 -9.70
CA PRO A 222 8.17 -13.09 -8.50
C PRO A 222 8.15 -11.57 -8.36
N GLY A 223 8.09 -10.83 -9.47
CA GLY A 223 7.94 -9.37 -9.44
C GLY A 223 6.61 -8.88 -8.83
N ILE A 224 5.63 -9.78 -8.64
CA ILE A 224 4.35 -9.46 -8.00
C ILE A 224 4.40 -9.80 -6.51
N PHE A 225 4.76 -11.03 -6.15
CA PHE A 225 4.64 -11.50 -4.76
C PHE A 225 5.83 -11.10 -3.87
N ILE A 226 7.05 -10.96 -4.40
CA ILE A 226 8.21 -10.59 -3.58
C ILE A 226 8.04 -9.17 -2.99
N PRO A 227 7.75 -8.12 -3.78
CA PRO A 227 7.53 -6.78 -3.23
C PRO A 227 6.38 -6.73 -2.23
N LEU A 228 5.31 -7.49 -2.49
CA LEU A 228 4.18 -7.62 -1.58
C LEU A 228 4.60 -8.23 -0.24
N PHE A 229 5.36 -9.34 -0.26
CA PHE A 229 5.84 -9.98 0.95
C PHE A 229 6.89 -9.17 1.70
N GLU A 230 7.67 -8.34 1.02
CA GLU A 230 8.54 -7.36 1.69
C GLU A 230 7.71 -6.32 2.47
N GLN A 231 6.62 -5.83 1.88
CA GLN A 231 5.71 -4.86 2.50
C GLN A 231 4.95 -5.45 3.70
N GLU A 232 4.47 -6.69 3.55
CA GLU A 232 3.74 -7.42 4.60
C GLU A 232 4.68 -8.12 5.60
N ALA A 233 6.00 -7.89 5.51
CA ALA A 233 7.04 -8.49 6.36
C ALA A 233 7.05 -10.04 6.36
N LEU A 234 6.61 -10.66 5.28
CA LEU A 234 6.55 -12.11 5.07
C LEU A 234 7.73 -12.68 4.27
N VAL A 235 8.52 -11.84 3.60
CA VAL A 235 9.57 -12.27 2.66
C VAL A 235 10.61 -13.21 3.28
N HIS A 236 10.95 -13.02 4.57
CA HIS A 236 11.88 -13.91 5.28
C HIS A 236 11.43 -15.37 5.28
N LYS A 237 10.12 -15.65 5.33
CA LYS A 237 9.61 -17.03 5.24
C LYS A 237 9.85 -17.62 3.85
N LEU A 238 9.65 -16.82 2.80
CA LEU A 238 9.90 -17.22 1.42
C LEU A 238 11.38 -17.54 1.24
N ASP A 239 12.25 -16.61 1.63
CA ASP A 239 13.69 -16.73 1.41
C ASP A 239 14.27 -17.94 2.16
N MET A 240 13.83 -18.18 3.40
CA MET A 240 14.24 -19.37 4.16
C MET A 240 13.69 -20.67 3.57
N HIS A 241 12.49 -20.66 3.00
CA HIS A 241 11.94 -21.82 2.30
C HIS A 241 12.74 -22.14 1.03
N ILE A 242 13.10 -21.12 0.23
CA ILE A 242 13.95 -21.29 -0.96
C ILE A 242 15.31 -21.86 -0.56
N ILE A 243 15.98 -21.30 0.47
CA ILE A 243 17.26 -21.81 0.96
C ILE A 243 17.14 -23.28 1.36
N ARG A 244 16.08 -23.65 2.08
CA ARG A 244 15.84 -25.03 2.50
C ARG A 244 15.70 -25.98 1.31
N MET A 245 15.00 -25.59 0.26
CA MET A 245 14.89 -26.40 -0.95
C MET A 245 16.22 -26.50 -1.69
N VAL A 246 16.98 -25.42 -1.79
CA VAL A 246 18.33 -25.45 -2.40
C VAL A 246 19.27 -26.39 -1.65
N CYS A 247 19.30 -26.34 -0.32
CA CYS A 247 20.10 -27.27 0.48
C CYS A 247 19.67 -28.73 0.27
N LYS A 248 18.36 -29.01 0.23
CA LYS A 248 17.82 -30.35 -0.10
C LYS A 248 18.27 -30.83 -1.48
N ASP A 249 18.17 -29.98 -2.49
CA ASP A 249 18.52 -30.32 -3.86
C ASP A 249 20.02 -30.57 -4.01
N LEU A 250 20.85 -29.77 -3.32
CA LEU A 250 22.30 -29.98 -3.25
C LEU A 250 22.64 -31.31 -2.57
N ARG A 251 22.03 -31.61 -1.42
CA ARG A 251 22.21 -32.88 -0.72
C ARG A 251 21.85 -34.07 -1.61
N TYR A 252 20.70 -34.00 -2.27
CA TYR A 252 20.25 -35.00 -3.20
C TYR A 252 21.26 -35.22 -4.33
N ALA A 253 21.80 -34.15 -4.93
CA ALA A 253 22.82 -34.25 -5.97
C ALA A 253 24.12 -34.91 -5.46
N ILE A 254 24.58 -34.57 -4.25
CA ILE A 254 25.76 -35.18 -3.63
C ILE A 254 25.54 -36.69 -3.41
N ASP A 255 24.37 -37.08 -2.88
CA ASP A 255 24.03 -38.49 -2.63
C ASP A 255 23.99 -39.34 -3.90
N HIS A 256 23.67 -38.72 -5.03
CA HIS A 256 23.65 -39.37 -6.35
C HIS A 256 24.97 -39.23 -7.12
N ALA A 257 26.02 -38.70 -6.49
CA ALA A 257 27.33 -38.42 -7.10
C ALA A 257 27.24 -37.58 -8.39
N TRP A 258 26.27 -36.66 -8.45
CA TRP A 258 26.17 -35.68 -9.52
C TRP A 258 27.22 -34.59 -9.34
N GLN A 259 27.58 -33.93 -10.44
CA GLN A 259 28.44 -32.75 -10.36
C GLN A 259 27.69 -31.62 -9.65
N VAL A 260 28.25 -31.15 -8.54
CA VAL A 260 27.71 -30.04 -7.77
C VAL A 260 28.50 -28.77 -8.09
N VAL A 261 27.77 -27.70 -8.38
CA VAL A 261 28.30 -26.34 -8.53
C VAL A 261 27.61 -25.43 -7.51
N PRO A 262 28.20 -24.28 -7.15
CA PRO A 262 27.56 -23.33 -6.25
C PRO A 262 26.18 -22.89 -6.74
N VAL A 263 25.27 -22.68 -5.80
CA VAL A 263 23.94 -22.11 -6.08
C VAL A 263 23.81 -20.80 -5.33
N SER A 264 23.61 -19.71 -6.08
CA SER A 264 23.32 -18.38 -5.57
C SER A 264 21.85 -18.30 -5.16
N VAL A 265 21.57 -17.75 -3.97
CA VAL A 265 20.21 -17.49 -3.47
C VAL A 265 20.07 -16.00 -3.19
N ASN A 266 18.94 -15.43 -3.60
CA ASN A 266 18.60 -14.03 -3.36
C ASN A 266 17.99 -13.86 -1.96
N LEU A 267 18.39 -12.80 -1.25
CA LEU A 267 17.89 -12.45 0.07
C LEU A 267 17.37 -11.02 0.09
N SER A 268 16.19 -10.81 0.67
CA SER A 268 15.67 -9.47 0.88
C SER A 268 16.47 -8.73 1.95
N ARG A 269 16.64 -7.41 1.78
CA ARG A 269 17.19 -6.53 2.83
C ARG A 269 16.30 -6.53 4.08
N VAL A 270 15.01 -6.85 3.95
CA VAL A 270 14.07 -6.93 5.08
C VAL A 270 14.48 -8.05 6.03
N ASP A 271 15.01 -9.16 5.54
CA ASP A 271 15.37 -10.34 6.34
C ASP A 271 16.36 -10.02 7.45
N PHE A 272 17.40 -9.24 7.14
CA PHE A 272 18.42 -8.82 8.10
C PHE A 272 17.88 -7.96 9.26
N ARG A 273 16.63 -7.47 9.16
CA ARG A 273 15.93 -6.77 10.25
C ARG A 273 14.96 -7.68 11.00
N MET A 274 14.54 -8.78 10.40
CA MET A 274 13.50 -9.67 10.91
C MET A 274 14.07 -10.89 11.62
N ILE A 275 15.16 -11.44 11.12
CA ILE A 275 15.75 -12.71 11.58
C ILE A 275 17.29 -12.64 11.62
N ASP A 276 17.89 -13.59 12.32
CA ASP A 276 19.32 -13.87 12.22
C ASP A 276 19.57 -14.76 10.99
N VAL A 277 19.74 -14.11 9.85
CA VAL A 277 19.93 -14.75 8.55
C VAL A 277 21.08 -15.76 8.57
N ILE A 278 22.20 -15.42 9.22
CA ILE A 278 23.38 -16.30 9.28
C ILE A 278 23.04 -17.58 10.03
N ARG A 279 22.40 -17.44 11.20
CA ARG A 279 22.02 -18.59 12.02
C ARG A 279 21.06 -19.53 11.29
N GLU A 280 20.07 -18.98 10.59
CA GLU A 280 19.09 -19.81 9.87
C GLU A 280 19.73 -20.55 8.68
N ILE A 281 20.65 -19.90 7.95
CA ILE A 281 21.40 -20.55 6.86
C ILE A 281 22.31 -21.66 7.41
N GLU A 282 23.06 -21.39 8.49
CA GLU A 282 23.94 -22.39 9.11
C GLU A 282 23.15 -23.60 9.61
N LYS A 283 22.00 -23.37 10.24
CA LYS A 283 21.09 -24.45 10.65
C LYS A 283 20.62 -25.27 9.45
N CYS A 284 20.23 -24.61 8.36
CA CYS A 284 19.81 -25.30 7.16
C CYS A 284 20.93 -26.14 6.53
N ARG A 285 22.18 -25.67 6.58
CA ARG A 285 23.35 -26.44 6.15
C ARG A 285 23.63 -27.65 7.05
N GLU A 286 23.36 -27.54 8.36
CA GLU A 286 23.53 -28.68 9.28
C GLU A 286 22.46 -29.76 9.06
N ASP A 287 21.26 -29.38 8.64
CA ASP A 287 20.13 -30.29 8.38
C ASP A 287 20.30 -31.13 7.09
N TYR A 288 21.17 -30.73 6.15
CA TYR A 288 21.36 -31.35 4.82
C TYR A 288 22.85 -31.53 4.45
#